data_AF-N6T7L9-F1
#
_entry.id   AF-N6T7L9-F1
#
_cell.length_a   1.000
_cell.length_b   1.000
_cell.length_c   1.000
_cell.angle_alpha   90.00
_cell.angle_beta   90.00
_cell.angle_gamma   90.00
#
_symmetry.space_group_name_H-M   'P 1'
#
loop_
_entity.id
_entity.type
_entity.pdbx_description
1 polymer ?
#
loop_
_entity_poly.entity_id
_entity_poly.type
_entity_poly.pdbx_seq_one_letter_code
_entity_poly.pdbx_strand_id
1 'polypeptide(L)'
;MFCVIGVIVCCLMHGSSADYIGAVVEYNHVPSENSSLTVEENLEHYLYQISQASVFGAQIIVFPEYGLTGLVQQPDDYAVWIPDVGTEGFLSEAYVSSNTDFDPAVYSLANYRNQTVFDYESYVFQTLNLSTANSAQQVCHDNFCCNFNISVAENSTEVYRLVAFNGGSQFADKFCAVVACLNQDVASCGVRPLVAYATVFRQITVWGQWEARDEEFYRPISLRGNLEPAYNATYQQSRTNETVGVNFNMTVPVNNVVVFGLFVRSAAPISFTLSVGLLSMIVFIQGIA
;
A
#
# COMPACT_ATOMS: atom_id res chain seq x y z
N MET A 1 -30.43 38.20 52.76
CA MET A 1 -31.37 37.13 52.36
C MET A 1 -32.07 37.66 51.12
N PHE A 2 -31.76 37.35 49.87
CA PHE A 2 -31.23 36.13 49.23
C PHE A 2 -30.14 36.45 48.18
N CYS A 3 -29.25 35.49 47.97
CA CYS A 3 -28.13 35.49 47.04
C CYS A 3 -28.63 35.04 45.65
N VAL A 4 -28.47 35.87 44.61
CA VAL A 4 -28.70 35.47 43.21
C VAL A 4 -27.33 35.41 42.54
N ILE A 5 -26.68 34.25 42.62
CA ILE A 5 -25.52 33.95 41.78
C ILE A 5 -26.07 33.23 40.56
N GLY A 6 -26.13 33.96 39.45
CA GLY A 6 -26.39 33.40 38.13
C GLY A 6 -25.23 32.50 37.74
N VAL A 7 -25.47 31.19 37.78
CA VAL A 7 -24.59 30.21 37.15
C VAL A 7 -24.96 30.19 35.67
N ILE A 8 -24.26 31.02 34.89
CA ILE A 8 -24.13 30.79 33.45
C ILE A 8 -23.28 29.54 33.33
N VAL A 9 -23.96 28.38 33.24
CA VAL A 9 -23.33 27.16 32.73
C VAL A 9 -23.07 27.45 31.26
N CYS A 10 -21.82 27.81 30.99
CA CYS A 10 -21.25 27.81 29.65
C CYS A 10 -21.50 26.41 29.09
N CYS A 11 -22.42 26.29 28.13
CA CYS A 11 -22.52 25.11 27.28
C CYS A 11 -21.16 24.95 26.60
N LEU A 12 -20.32 24.09 27.15
CA LEU A 12 -19.17 23.53 26.45
C LEU A 12 -19.74 22.75 25.27
N MET A 13 -19.83 23.43 24.13
CA MET A 13 -19.97 22.83 22.82
C MET A 13 -18.75 21.93 22.63
N HIS A 14 -18.84 20.68 23.08
CA HIS A 14 -17.92 19.64 22.67
C HIS A 14 -18.25 19.33 21.21
N GLY A 15 -17.44 19.88 20.30
CA GLY A 15 -17.35 19.35 18.95
C GLY A 15 -16.93 17.90 19.06
N SER A 16 -17.86 16.98 18.78
CA SER A 16 -17.55 15.57 18.64
C SER A 16 -16.67 15.41 17.41
N SER A 17 -15.37 15.20 17.60
CA SER A 17 -14.54 14.60 16.57
C SER A 17 -15.12 13.22 16.30
N ALA A 18 -15.59 12.97 15.08
CA ALA A 18 -16.08 11.66 14.68
C ALA A 18 -14.88 10.74 14.45
N ASP A 19 -14.25 10.33 15.54
CA ASP A 19 -13.10 9.42 15.50
C ASP A 19 -13.60 7.98 15.36
N TYR A 20 -12.88 7.17 14.58
CA TYR A 20 -13.11 5.74 14.48
C TYR A 20 -11.82 4.96 14.80
N ILE A 21 -11.99 3.76 15.31
CA ILE A 21 -10.96 2.76 15.53
C ILE A 21 -10.99 1.83 14.32
N GLY A 22 -9.97 1.93 13.48
CA GLY A 22 -9.74 1.02 12.38
C GLY A 22 -8.80 -0.11 12.79
N ALA A 23 -9.01 -1.30 12.24
CA ALA A 23 -8.05 -2.41 12.25
C ALA A 23 -7.59 -2.69 10.81
N VAL A 24 -6.30 -2.97 10.64
CA VAL A 24 -5.74 -3.41 9.36
C VAL A 24 -5.16 -4.79 9.57
N VAL A 25 -5.59 -5.75 8.75
CA VAL A 25 -5.15 -7.13 8.83
C VAL A 25 -4.02 -7.32 7.83
N GLU A 26 -2.89 -7.83 8.30
CA GLU A 26 -1.85 -8.37 7.42
C GLU A 26 -2.11 -9.86 7.24
N TYR A 27 -2.55 -10.24 6.04
CA TYR A 27 -2.93 -11.61 5.72
C TYR A 27 -2.39 -12.03 4.35
N ASN A 28 -1.86 -13.24 4.26
CA ASN A 28 -1.48 -13.88 3.01
C ASN A 28 -2.41 -15.06 2.81
N HIS A 29 -3.01 -15.18 1.62
CA HIS A 29 -3.83 -16.34 1.30
C HIS A 29 -3.04 -17.64 1.49
N VAL A 30 -3.73 -18.65 1.98
CA VAL A 30 -3.23 -20.02 2.08
C VAL A 30 -3.93 -20.81 0.98
N PRO A 31 -3.21 -21.31 -0.04
CA PRO A 31 -3.82 -22.14 -1.08
C PRO A 31 -4.16 -23.53 -0.54
N SER A 32 -5.30 -24.06 -0.96
CA SER A 32 -5.80 -25.38 -0.57
C SER A 32 -5.91 -26.29 -1.80
N GLU A 33 -6.50 -27.49 -1.65
CA GLU A 33 -6.57 -28.48 -2.74
C GLU A 33 -7.29 -27.98 -4.00
N ASN A 34 -8.26 -27.08 -3.84
CA ASN A 34 -9.00 -26.45 -4.93
C ASN A 34 -9.42 -25.02 -4.57
N SER A 35 -9.94 -24.28 -5.56
CA SER A 35 -10.32 -22.87 -5.42
C SER A 35 -11.43 -22.65 -4.38
N SER A 36 -12.44 -23.53 -4.33
CA SER A 36 -13.53 -23.44 -3.34
C SER A 36 -13.01 -23.58 -1.92
N LEU A 37 -12.20 -24.62 -1.65
CA LEU A 37 -11.59 -24.84 -0.33
C LEU A 37 -10.62 -23.70 0.04
N THR A 38 -9.89 -23.17 -0.95
CA THR A 38 -9.01 -22.01 -0.73
C THR A 38 -9.81 -20.81 -0.22
N VAL A 39 -10.95 -20.49 -0.85
CA VAL A 39 -11.80 -19.38 -0.38
C VAL A 39 -12.39 -19.68 0.98
N GLU A 40 -12.89 -20.90 1.21
CA GLU A 40 -13.53 -21.31 2.46
C GLU A 40 -12.57 -21.24 3.65
N GLU A 41 -11.38 -21.83 3.54
CA GLU A 41 -10.37 -21.81 4.60
C GLU A 41 -9.87 -20.38 4.86
N ASN A 42 -9.58 -19.59 3.83
CA ASN A 42 -9.18 -18.19 4.02
C ASN A 42 -10.31 -17.33 4.62
N LEU A 43 -11.57 -17.62 4.30
CA LEU A 43 -12.72 -16.93 4.88
C LEU A 43 -12.86 -17.24 6.38
N GLU A 44 -12.58 -18.47 6.82
CA GLU A 44 -12.52 -18.81 8.26
C GLU A 44 -11.52 -17.91 8.99
N HIS A 45 -10.34 -17.70 8.41
CA HIS A 45 -9.34 -16.80 8.98
C HIS A 45 -9.82 -15.34 9.00
N TYR A 46 -10.53 -14.87 7.98
CA TYR A 46 -11.11 -13.52 7.97
C TYR A 46 -12.14 -13.34 9.09
N LEU A 47 -13.06 -14.28 9.26
CA LEU A 47 -14.07 -14.26 10.32
C LEU A 47 -13.43 -14.23 11.70
N TYR A 48 -12.36 -15.00 11.89
CA TYR A 48 -11.57 -14.95 13.13
C TYR A 48 -10.94 -13.57 13.35
N GLN A 49 -10.28 -12.97 12.36
CA GLN A 49 -9.67 -11.64 12.49
C GLN A 49 -10.71 -10.54 12.76
N ILE A 50 -11.91 -10.64 12.15
CA ILE A 50 -13.06 -9.77 12.44
C ILE A 50 -13.44 -9.90 13.92
N SER A 51 -13.53 -11.13 14.44
CA SER A 51 -13.86 -11.36 15.85
C SER A 51 -12.82 -10.73 16.79
N GLN A 52 -11.52 -10.83 16.46
CA GLN A 52 -10.45 -10.25 17.27
C GLN A 52 -10.46 -8.73 17.23
N ALA A 53 -10.62 -8.12 16.05
CA ALA A 53 -10.71 -6.68 15.92
C ALA A 53 -11.92 -6.10 16.68
N SER A 54 -13.03 -6.84 16.70
CA SER A 54 -14.22 -6.48 17.48
C SER A 54 -13.94 -6.41 18.98
N VAL A 55 -13.12 -7.33 19.54
CA VAL A 55 -12.70 -7.29 20.95
C VAL A 55 -11.95 -5.99 21.28
N PHE A 56 -11.20 -5.44 20.33
CA PHE A 56 -10.49 -4.16 20.48
C PHE A 56 -11.34 -2.93 20.14
N GLY A 57 -12.64 -3.11 19.88
CA GLY A 57 -13.57 -2.02 19.57
C GLY A 57 -13.39 -1.41 18.18
N ALA A 58 -12.74 -2.10 17.25
CA ALA A 58 -12.62 -1.64 15.87
C ALA A 58 -14.00 -1.54 15.20
N GLN A 59 -14.30 -0.40 14.58
CA GLN A 59 -15.52 -0.19 13.80
C GLN A 59 -15.32 -0.42 12.30
N ILE A 60 -14.07 -0.36 11.83
CA ILE A 60 -13.69 -0.64 10.45
C ILE A 60 -12.54 -1.65 10.50
N ILE A 61 -12.61 -2.69 9.69
CA ILE A 61 -11.51 -3.64 9.49
C ILE A 61 -11.20 -3.72 8.00
N VAL A 62 -9.92 -3.63 7.65
CA VAL A 62 -9.43 -3.66 6.27
C VAL A 62 -8.58 -4.91 6.08
N PHE A 63 -8.91 -5.69 5.07
CA PHE A 63 -8.15 -6.86 4.64
C PHE A 63 -7.35 -6.56 3.38
N PRO A 64 -6.23 -7.27 3.16
CA PRO A 64 -5.42 -7.06 1.97
C PRO A 64 -6.13 -7.57 0.72
N GLU A 65 -5.82 -6.93 -0.41
CA GLU A 65 -6.25 -7.39 -1.72
C GLU A 65 -5.77 -8.83 -1.96
N TYR A 66 -6.60 -9.65 -2.59
CA TYR A 66 -6.33 -11.07 -2.86
C TYR A 66 -6.13 -11.96 -1.63
N GLY A 67 -6.46 -11.52 -0.41
CA GLY A 67 -6.24 -12.38 0.76
C GLY A 67 -7.15 -13.62 0.82
N LEU A 68 -8.27 -13.66 0.08
CA LEU A 68 -9.13 -14.87 -0.01
C LEU A 68 -8.66 -15.87 -1.06
N THR A 69 -8.09 -15.40 -2.17
CA THR A 69 -7.85 -16.23 -3.38
C THR A 69 -6.38 -16.32 -3.77
N GLY A 70 -5.58 -15.33 -3.37
CA GLY A 70 -4.27 -15.07 -3.97
C GLY A 70 -4.34 -14.43 -5.35
N LEU A 71 -3.16 -14.16 -5.89
CA LEU A 71 -2.97 -13.73 -7.28
C LEU A 71 -3.05 -14.96 -8.18
N VAL A 72 -4.21 -15.16 -8.80
CA VAL A 72 -4.52 -16.34 -9.61
C VAL A 72 -4.63 -15.98 -11.09
N GLN A 73 -4.18 -16.88 -11.97
CA GLN A 73 -4.24 -16.66 -13.42
C GLN A 73 -5.66 -16.83 -13.99
N GLN A 74 -6.49 -17.64 -13.34
CA GLN A 74 -7.87 -17.95 -13.72
C GLN A 74 -8.83 -17.53 -12.60
N PRO A 75 -9.21 -16.24 -12.53
CA PRO A 75 -10.09 -15.73 -11.48
C PRO A 75 -11.49 -16.35 -11.54
N ASP A 76 -11.92 -16.85 -12.70
CA ASP A 76 -13.21 -17.52 -12.88
C ASP A 76 -13.35 -18.77 -12.00
N ASP A 77 -12.25 -19.46 -11.68
CA ASP A 77 -12.25 -20.64 -10.80
C ASP A 77 -12.62 -20.29 -9.35
N TYR A 78 -12.49 -19.02 -8.97
CA TYR A 78 -12.76 -18.48 -7.63
C TYR A 78 -14.05 -17.65 -7.58
N ALA A 79 -14.73 -17.49 -8.72
CA ALA A 79 -15.93 -16.68 -8.80
C ALA A 79 -17.14 -17.43 -8.21
N VAL A 80 -17.85 -16.78 -7.29
CA VAL A 80 -19.15 -17.25 -6.79
C VAL A 80 -20.24 -16.39 -7.39
N TRP A 81 -21.31 -17.04 -7.86
CA TRP A 81 -22.47 -16.32 -8.37
C TRP A 81 -23.22 -15.65 -7.21
N ILE A 82 -23.31 -14.32 -7.25
CA ILE A 82 -24.08 -13.55 -6.28
C ILE A 82 -25.49 -13.33 -6.86
N PRO A 83 -26.56 -13.83 -6.21
CA PRO A 83 -27.92 -13.60 -6.67
C PRO A 83 -28.30 -12.12 -6.64
N ASP A 84 -29.28 -11.76 -7.47
CA ASP A 84 -29.87 -10.42 -7.49
C ASP A 84 -30.45 -10.04 -6.12
N VAL A 85 -30.19 -8.81 -5.70
CA VAL A 85 -30.64 -8.27 -4.41
C VAL A 85 -32.17 -8.41 -4.29
N GLY A 86 -32.62 -9.14 -3.26
CA GLY A 86 -34.05 -9.36 -2.99
C GLY A 86 -34.59 -10.72 -3.43
N THR A 87 -33.78 -11.59 -4.02
CA THR A 87 -34.10 -13.03 -4.09
C THR A 87 -33.80 -13.68 -2.74
N GLU A 88 -34.80 -14.32 -2.13
CA GLU A 88 -34.62 -15.01 -0.85
C GLU A 88 -33.62 -16.17 -1.01
N GLY A 89 -32.63 -16.25 -0.12
CA GLY A 89 -31.80 -17.46 0.02
C GLY A 89 -30.30 -17.29 0.24
N PHE A 90 -29.73 -16.08 0.34
CA PHE A 90 -28.26 -15.95 0.42
C PHE A 90 -27.67 -15.91 1.85
N LEU A 91 -28.48 -15.97 2.91
CA LEU A 91 -27.98 -16.09 4.29
C LEU A 91 -28.88 -17.00 5.12
N SER A 92 -28.87 -18.31 4.81
CA SER A 92 -29.32 -19.32 5.77
C SER A 92 -28.10 -19.93 6.47
N GLU A 93 -28.02 -19.60 7.76
CA GLU A 93 -27.40 -20.40 8.83
C GLU A 93 -25.87 -20.64 8.79
N ALA A 94 -25.19 -19.79 9.57
CA ALA A 94 -24.13 -20.15 10.50
C ALA A 94 -22.99 -21.04 9.97
N TYR A 95 -22.00 -20.40 9.36
CA TYR A 95 -20.64 -20.94 9.35
C TYR A 95 -19.88 -20.45 10.59
N VAL A 96 -20.06 -21.17 11.70
CA VAL A 96 -19.15 -21.13 12.86
C VAL A 96 -18.43 -22.47 12.87
N SER A 97 -17.36 -22.60 12.10
CA SER A 97 -16.41 -23.68 12.29
C SER A 97 -15.36 -23.21 13.29
N SER A 98 -15.32 -23.90 14.43
CA SER A 98 -14.26 -23.77 15.42
C SER A 98 -13.07 -24.60 14.95
N ASN A 99 -12.20 -24.03 14.11
CA ASN A 99 -10.89 -24.63 13.85
C ASN A 99 -9.85 -23.96 14.76
N THR A 100 -9.38 -24.73 15.74
CA THR A 100 -8.48 -24.27 16.82
C THR A 100 -6.99 -24.45 16.53
N ASP A 101 -6.59 -24.72 15.28
CA ASP A 101 -5.17 -24.78 14.91
C ASP A 101 -4.66 -23.40 14.47
N PHE A 102 -4.65 -22.46 15.41
CA PHE A 102 -3.93 -21.21 15.28
C PHE A 102 -2.53 -21.39 15.87
N ASP A 103 -1.52 -21.50 15.00
CA ASP A 103 -0.12 -21.36 15.42
C ASP A 103 0.28 -19.87 15.33
N PRO A 104 0.33 -19.14 16.46
CA PRO A 104 0.80 -17.75 16.48
C PRO A 104 2.25 -17.60 15.99
N ALA A 105 3.04 -18.67 15.94
CA ALA A 105 4.37 -18.63 15.36
C ALA A 105 4.32 -18.36 13.85
N VAL A 106 3.31 -18.85 13.11
CA VAL A 106 3.17 -18.64 11.65
C VAL A 106 2.96 -17.16 11.30
N TYR A 107 2.25 -16.41 12.15
CA TYR A 107 1.93 -14.99 11.96
C TYR A 107 2.91 -14.03 12.66
N SER A 108 4.04 -14.54 13.13
CA SER A 108 5.15 -13.70 13.58
C SER A 108 5.63 -12.82 12.43
N LEU A 109 5.86 -11.52 12.69
CA LEU A 109 6.55 -10.61 11.77
C LEU A 109 7.86 -11.20 11.23
N ALA A 110 8.50 -12.11 11.97
CA ALA A 110 9.71 -12.81 11.53
C ALA A 110 9.49 -13.75 10.33
N ASN A 111 8.26 -14.20 10.09
CA ASN A 111 7.90 -15.12 9.02
C ASN A 111 7.37 -14.41 7.76
N TYR A 112 7.22 -13.08 7.79
CA TYR A 112 6.83 -12.34 6.60
C TYR A 112 7.89 -12.50 5.51
N ARG A 113 7.51 -13.11 4.39
CA ARG A 113 8.33 -13.21 3.19
C ARG A 113 7.64 -12.48 2.04
N ASN A 114 8.42 -11.76 1.25
CA ASN A 114 7.96 -11.22 -0.02
C ASN A 114 7.57 -12.41 -0.92
N GLN A 115 6.29 -12.47 -1.31
CA GLN A 115 5.76 -13.55 -2.16
C GLN A 115 6.23 -13.46 -3.62
N THR A 116 6.91 -12.37 -3.99
CA THR A 116 7.42 -12.15 -5.34
C THR A 116 8.91 -11.93 -5.37
N VAL A 117 9.54 -12.41 -6.45
CA VAL A 117 10.94 -12.14 -6.73
C VAL A 117 11.04 -10.69 -7.17
N PHE A 118 11.73 -9.87 -6.37
CA PHE A 118 12.09 -8.51 -6.76
C PHE A 118 13.10 -8.58 -7.90
N ASP A 119 12.66 -8.23 -9.11
CA ASP A 119 13.51 -8.12 -10.29
C ASP A 119 14.39 -6.87 -10.18
N TYR A 120 15.43 -6.95 -9.36
CA TYR A 120 16.33 -5.83 -9.09
C TYR A 120 17.15 -5.43 -10.33
N GLU A 121 17.27 -6.29 -11.35
CA GLU A 121 18.13 -6.03 -12.52
C GLU A 121 17.56 -4.94 -13.43
N SER A 122 16.24 -4.75 -13.42
CA SER A 122 15.58 -3.69 -14.17
C SER A 122 15.60 -2.33 -13.48
N TYR A 123 16.19 -2.22 -12.28
CA TYR A 123 16.22 -1.00 -11.48
C TYR A 123 17.61 -0.34 -11.55
N VAL A 124 17.64 1.00 -11.56
CA VAL A 124 18.88 1.77 -11.47
C VAL A 124 19.19 2.05 -10.02
N PHE A 125 20.34 1.57 -9.53
CA PHE A 125 20.81 1.79 -8.17
C PHE A 125 22.03 2.69 -8.10
N GLN A 126 22.06 3.55 -7.08
CA GLN A 126 23.22 4.35 -6.71
C GLN A 126 23.50 4.21 -5.21
N THR A 127 24.73 3.86 -4.84
CA THR A 127 25.12 3.74 -3.42
C THR A 127 25.12 5.10 -2.74
N LEU A 128 24.43 5.19 -1.60
CA LEU A 128 24.41 6.38 -0.76
C LEU A 128 25.61 6.35 0.18
N ASN A 129 26.45 7.39 0.13
CA ASN A 129 27.58 7.51 1.05
C ASN A 129 27.11 8.07 2.41
N LEU A 130 27.09 7.23 3.43
CA LEU A 130 26.71 7.61 4.81
C LEU A 130 27.89 8.14 5.64
N SER A 131 29.08 8.29 5.05
CA SER A 131 30.24 8.91 5.73
C SER A 131 30.19 10.44 5.68
N THR A 132 29.29 11.00 4.89
CA THR A 132 29.08 12.44 4.76
C THR A 132 27.76 12.82 5.44
N ALA A 133 27.80 13.85 6.30
CA ALA A 133 26.63 14.30 7.04
C ALA A 133 25.46 14.74 6.15
N ASN A 134 25.74 15.26 4.95
CA ASN A 134 24.73 15.67 3.96
C ASN A 134 25.12 15.17 2.57
N SER A 135 24.14 14.69 1.81
CA SER A 135 24.30 14.22 0.44
C SER A 135 23.12 14.67 -0.41
N ALA A 136 23.42 15.25 -1.57
CA ALA A 136 22.43 15.62 -2.59
C ALA A 136 22.76 14.85 -3.88
N GLN A 137 21.82 14.04 -4.34
CA GLN A 137 22.02 13.13 -5.49
C GLN A 137 20.76 13.05 -6.34
N GLN A 138 20.92 12.77 -7.63
CA GLN A 138 19.84 12.53 -8.56
C GLN A 138 20.03 11.14 -9.19
N VAL A 139 18.96 10.35 -9.23
CA VAL A 139 18.94 9.04 -9.89
C VAL A 139 17.81 9.03 -10.91
N CYS A 140 18.11 8.54 -12.11
CA CYS A 140 17.16 8.48 -13.21
C CYS A 140 17.08 7.07 -13.78
N HIS A 141 15.88 6.67 -14.18
CA HIS A 141 15.67 5.57 -15.13
C HIS A 141 14.85 6.14 -16.30
N ASP A 142 15.47 6.21 -17.48
CA ASP A 142 14.98 6.93 -18.65
C ASP A 142 14.58 8.38 -18.33
N ASN A 143 13.34 8.77 -18.62
CA ASN A 143 12.81 10.11 -18.36
C ASN A 143 12.24 10.30 -16.94
N PHE A 144 12.35 9.29 -16.06
CA PHE A 144 11.91 9.38 -14.68
C PHE A 144 13.11 9.61 -13.75
N CYS A 145 13.33 10.87 -13.37
CA CYS A 145 14.39 11.28 -12.46
C CYS A 145 13.85 11.67 -11.08
N CYS A 146 14.50 11.21 -10.03
CA CYS A 146 14.23 11.61 -8.65
C CYS A 146 15.46 12.24 -8.02
N ASN A 147 15.21 13.33 -7.28
CA ASN A 147 16.22 14.08 -6.55
C ASN A 147 16.10 13.76 -5.06
N PHE A 148 17.26 13.57 -4.44
CA PHE A 148 17.40 13.15 -3.06
C PHE A 148 18.25 14.17 -2.30
N ASN A 149 17.73 14.69 -1.20
CA ASN A 149 18.51 15.41 -0.20
C ASN A 149 18.46 14.62 1.11
N ILE A 150 19.61 14.12 1.53
CA ILE A 150 19.76 13.21 2.67
C ILE A 150 20.70 13.84 3.69
N SER A 151 20.30 13.80 4.96
CA SER A 151 21.14 14.18 6.10
C SER A 151 21.15 13.07 7.14
N VAL A 152 22.34 12.64 7.57
CA VAL A 152 22.53 11.59 8.58
C VAL A 152 23.11 12.18 9.86
N ALA A 153 22.71 11.63 11.01
CA ALA A 153 23.12 12.16 12.30
C ALA A 153 24.58 11.85 12.64
N GLU A 154 25.02 10.66 12.26
CA GLU A 154 26.37 10.12 12.47
C GLU A 154 26.75 9.21 11.31
N ASN A 155 28.05 8.96 11.16
CA ASN A 155 28.55 8.04 10.14
C ASN A 155 28.06 6.62 10.42
N SER A 156 27.58 5.93 9.38
CA SER A 156 27.08 4.57 9.48
C SER A 156 27.78 3.65 8.48
N THR A 157 27.95 2.39 8.85
CA THR A 157 28.44 1.32 7.97
C THR A 157 27.33 0.53 7.28
N GLU A 158 26.07 0.84 7.60
CA GLU A 158 24.92 0.21 6.97
C GLU A 158 24.84 0.59 5.49
N VAL A 159 24.27 -0.29 4.68
CA VAL A 159 24.22 -0.10 3.24
C VAL A 159 22.87 0.46 2.86
N TYR A 160 22.87 1.69 2.35
CA TYR A 160 21.70 2.33 1.77
C TYR A 160 21.96 2.66 0.30
N ARG A 161 20.92 2.56 -0.52
CA ARG A 161 20.96 2.90 -1.94
C ARG A 161 19.81 3.81 -2.31
N LEU A 162 20.08 4.68 -3.27
CA LEU A 162 19.07 5.40 -4.01
C LEU A 162 18.68 4.53 -5.20
N VAL A 163 17.39 4.45 -5.49
CA VAL A 163 16.86 3.64 -6.59
C VAL A 163 15.90 4.45 -7.45
N ALA A 164 15.92 4.21 -8.76
CA ALA A 164 14.93 4.69 -9.71
C ALA A 164 14.53 3.56 -10.69
N PHE A 165 13.24 3.53 -11.03
CA PHE A 165 12.65 2.56 -11.94
C PHE A 165 11.56 3.22 -12.79
N ASN A 166 11.50 2.83 -14.05
CA ASN A 166 10.52 3.28 -15.04
C ASN A 166 10.37 2.18 -16.09
N GLY A 167 9.40 1.28 -15.90
CA GLY A 167 9.35 0.08 -16.75
C GLY A 167 8.06 -0.71 -16.73
N GLY A 168 7.02 -0.25 -16.01
CA GLY A 168 5.73 -0.96 -16.00
C GLY A 168 5.85 -2.36 -15.38
N SER A 169 6.02 -2.45 -14.06
CA SER A 169 5.95 -3.74 -13.37
C SER A 169 4.51 -4.04 -12.91
N GLN A 170 4.23 -5.30 -12.57
CA GLN A 170 2.95 -5.68 -11.97
C GLN A 170 2.58 -4.87 -10.70
N PHE A 171 3.57 -4.25 -10.05
CA PHE A 171 3.40 -3.51 -8.79
C PHE A 171 3.46 -2.01 -8.95
N ALA A 172 4.38 -1.49 -9.76
CA ALA A 172 4.66 -0.07 -9.96
C ALA A 172 5.02 0.19 -11.43
N ASP A 173 4.51 1.28 -12.00
CA ASP A 173 5.02 1.72 -13.31
C ASP A 173 6.34 2.44 -13.16
N LYS A 174 6.44 3.25 -12.11
CA LYS A 174 7.64 4.00 -11.74
C LYS A 174 7.84 3.95 -10.24
N PHE A 175 9.10 3.95 -9.81
CA PHE A 175 9.45 3.88 -8.40
C PHE A 175 10.78 4.57 -8.16
N CYS A 176 10.90 5.35 -7.09
CA CYS A 176 12.19 5.82 -6.64
C CYS A 176 12.23 6.01 -5.13
N ALA A 177 13.32 5.62 -4.49
CA ALA A 177 13.40 5.65 -3.04
C ALA A 177 14.83 5.62 -2.53
N VAL A 178 14.96 5.93 -1.24
CA VAL A 178 16.06 5.45 -0.43
C VAL A 178 15.67 4.06 0.08
N VAL A 179 16.50 3.05 -0.18
CA VAL A 179 16.28 1.66 0.25
C VAL A 179 17.46 1.17 1.07
N ALA A 180 17.18 0.46 2.16
CA ALA A 180 18.19 -0.24 2.92
C ALA A 180 18.52 -1.59 2.26
N CYS A 181 19.76 -2.03 2.42
CA CYS A 181 20.23 -3.33 1.94
C CYS A 181 20.88 -4.09 3.09
N LEU A 182 20.75 -5.42 3.10
CA LEU A 182 21.38 -6.24 4.15
C LEU A 182 22.89 -6.28 4.01
N ASN A 183 23.40 -6.13 2.79
CA ASN A 183 24.82 -6.15 2.47
C ASN A 183 25.11 -5.37 1.18
N GLN A 184 26.35 -5.48 0.69
CA GLN A 184 26.82 -4.80 -0.52
C GLN A 184 26.23 -5.38 -1.82
N ASP A 185 25.47 -6.47 -1.77
CA ASP A 185 24.73 -6.98 -2.94
C ASP A 185 23.44 -6.16 -3.12
N VAL A 186 23.12 -5.82 -4.37
CA VAL A 186 21.90 -5.11 -4.75
C VAL A 186 20.67 -6.00 -4.57
N ALA A 187 20.80 -7.30 -4.77
CA ALA A 187 19.73 -8.27 -4.55
C ALA A 187 19.23 -8.30 -3.09
N SER A 188 20.03 -7.78 -2.15
CA SER A 188 19.68 -7.69 -0.73
C SER A 188 18.87 -6.44 -0.35
N CYS A 189 18.66 -5.51 -1.28
CA CYS A 189 17.97 -4.25 -1.02
C CYS A 189 16.45 -4.44 -0.89
N GLY A 190 15.83 -3.68 0.00
CA GLY A 190 14.39 -3.78 0.28
C GLY A 190 13.99 -5.01 1.11
N VAL A 191 14.95 -5.88 1.45
CA VAL A 191 14.70 -7.01 2.35
C VAL A 191 14.63 -6.51 3.79
N ARG A 192 13.59 -6.94 4.51
CA ARG A 192 13.41 -6.61 5.93
C ARG A 192 14.59 -7.15 6.75
N PRO A 193 15.22 -6.34 7.61
CA PRO A 193 16.31 -6.81 8.42
C PRO A 193 15.80 -7.58 9.64
N LEU A 194 16.57 -8.58 10.10
CA LEU A 194 16.31 -9.26 11.38
C LEU A 194 16.63 -8.37 12.59
N VAL A 195 17.55 -7.43 12.40
CA VAL A 195 18.00 -6.46 13.41
C VAL A 195 17.72 -5.06 12.88
N ALA A 196 17.13 -4.19 13.70
CA ALA A 196 16.77 -2.84 13.28
C ALA A 196 18.00 -2.04 12.82
N TYR A 197 17.85 -1.27 11.74
CA TYR A 197 18.92 -0.40 11.25
C TYR A 197 19.18 0.75 12.24
N ALA A 198 20.45 0.98 12.56
CA ALA A 198 20.91 1.98 13.51
C ALA A 198 21.07 3.38 12.88
N THR A 199 21.18 3.48 11.55
CA THR A 199 21.34 4.76 10.85
C THR A 199 20.20 5.71 11.19
N VAL A 200 20.54 6.87 11.74
CA VAL A 200 19.58 7.94 12.02
C VAL A 200 19.65 8.97 10.89
N PHE A 201 18.58 9.07 10.12
CA PHE A 201 18.40 10.13 9.13
C PHE A 201 17.78 11.35 9.83
N ARG A 202 18.49 12.48 9.84
CA ARG A 202 17.93 13.77 10.27
C ARG A 202 16.94 14.31 9.24
N GLN A 203 17.22 14.05 7.97
CA GLN A 203 16.38 14.45 6.87
C GLN A 203 16.48 13.43 5.74
N ILE A 204 15.32 13.05 5.20
CA ILE A 204 15.18 12.44 3.89
C ILE A 204 14.21 13.31 3.12
N THR A 205 14.59 13.73 1.92
CA THR A 205 13.70 14.44 1.00
C THR A 205 13.85 13.82 -0.37
N VAL A 206 12.73 13.36 -0.92
CA VAL A 206 12.62 12.80 -2.26
C VAL A 206 11.67 13.69 -3.05
N TRP A 207 12.10 14.18 -4.20
CA TRP A 207 11.28 15.06 -5.01
C TRP A 207 11.60 14.94 -6.49
N GLY A 208 10.64 15.33 -7.32
CA GLY A 208 10.81 15.36 -8.76
C GLY A 208 9.71 16.16 -9.43
N GLN A 209 9.93 16.44 -10.71
CA GLN A 209 8.97 17.10 -11.57
C GLN A 209 8.98 16.39 -12.92
N TRP A 210 7.81 15.95 -13.35
CA TRP A 210 7.63 15.15 -14.57
C TRP A 210 6.51 15.74 -15.42
N GLU A 211 6.42 15.27 -16.67
CA GLU A 211 5.31 15.61 -17.56
C GLU A 211 3.98 15.12 -16.97
N ALA A 212 2.96 15.97 -16.98
CA ALA A 212 1.64 15.61 -16.49
C ALA A 212 0.99 14.59 -17.44
N ARG A 213 0.51 13.48 -16.86
CA ARG A 213 -0.36 12.51 -17.53
C ARG A 213 -1.64 12.35 -16.72
N ASP A 214 -2.76 12.21 -17.41
CA ASP A 214 -4.12 12.26 -16.82
C ASP A 214 -4.41 11.08 -15.89
N GLU A 215 -3.64 10.00 -15.98
CA GLU A 215 -3.89 8.75 -15.27
C GLU A 215 -2.75 8.30 -14.36
N GLU A 216 -1.72 9.12 -14.12
CA GLU A 216 -0.62 8.78 -13.22
C GLU A 216 -0.84 9.29 -11.78
N PHE A 217 -0.81 8.35 -10.84
CA PHE A 217 -0.94 8.59 -9.40
C PHE A 217 0.42 8.46 -8.71
N TYR A 218 0.92 9.57 -8.18
CA TYR A 218 2.16 9.63 -7.41
C TYR A 218 1.85 9.46 -5.94
N ARG A 219 2.47 8.50 -5.25
CA ARG A 219 2.19 8.18 -3.85
C ARG A 219 3.48 8.09 -3.03
N PRO A 220 3.48 8.61 -1.78
CA PRO A 220 4.59 8.38 -0.88
C PRO A 220 4.58 6.94 -0.36
N ILE A 221 5.76 6.38 -0.16
CA ILE A 221 5.96 5.10 0.53
C ILE A 221 7.04 5.29 1.59
N SER A 222 6.75 4.84 2.81
CA SER A 222 7.72 4.79 3.89
C SER A 222 7.49 3.55 4.73
N LEU A 223 8.54 2.80 5.00
CA LEU A 223 8.47 1.58 5.81
C LEU A 223 9.72 1.49 6.67
N ARG A 224 9.51 1.10 7.94
CA ARG A 224 10.57 0.79 8.89
C ARG A 224 10.71 -0.72 9.08
N GLY A 225 11.81 -1.17 9.67
CA GLY A 225 12.09 -2.60 9.87
C GLY A 225 11.07 -3.32 10.78
N ASN A 226 10.27 -2.58 11.53
CA ASN A 226 9.14 -3.09 12.31
C ASN A 226 7.79 -3.03 11.56
N LEU A 227 7.81 -2.83 10.24
CA LEU A 227 6.65 -2.68 9.36
C LEU A 227 5.75 -1.46 9.65
N GLU A 228 6.21 -0.54 10.49
CA GLU A 228 5.53 0.73 10.69
C GLU A 228 5.93 1.76 9.62
N PRO A 229 5.04 2.70 9.27
CA PRO A 229 5.41 3.87 8.49
C PRO A 229 6.48 4.72 9.19
N ALA A 230 7.22 5.51 8.41
CA ALA A 230 7.99 6.60 8.97
C ALA A 230 7.02 7.76 9.31
N TYR A 231 6.54 7.79 10.56
CA TYR A 231 5.65 8.85 11.03
C TYR A 231 6.30 10.23 10.93
N ASN A 232 5.46 11.26 10.82
CA ASN A 232 5.88 12.66 10.69
C ASN A 232 6.68 12.94 9.40
N ALA A 233 6.01 12.68 8.27
CA ALA A 233 6.49 13.03 6.95
C ALA A 233 5.44 13.89 6.24
N THR A 234 5.90 14.84 5.43
CA THR A 234 5.05 15.74 4.64
C THR A 234 5.13 15.35 3.18
N TYR A 235 3.97 15.12 2.56
CA TYR A 235 3.82 14.90 1.13
C TYR A 235 3.08 16.09 0.51
N GLN A 236 3.63 16.64 -0.56
CA GLN A 236 3.04 17.72 -1.33
C GLN A 236 3.10 17.38 -2.82
N GLN A 237 1.99 17.61 -3.51
CA GLN A 237 1.89 17.47 -4.96
C GLN A 237 1.32 18.76 -5.54
N SER A 238 1.98 19.28 -6.57
CA SER A 238 1.46 20.35 -7.42
C SER A 238 1.27 19.81 -8.84
N ARG A 239 0.17 20.20 -9.49
CA ARG A 239 -0.13 19.77 -10.86
C ARG A 239 -0.54 20.97 -11.70
N THR A 240 0.06 21.07 -12.88
CA THR A 240 -0.35 21.93 -13.98
C THR A 240 -0.76 21.04 -15.17
N ASN A 241 -1.19 21.65 -16.28
CA ASN A 241 -1.50 20.90 -17.50
C ASN A 241 -0.26 20.24 -18.13
N GLU A 242 0.93 20.76 -17.84
CA GLU A 242 2.18 20.32 -18.46
C GLU A 242 3.01 19.45 -17.53
N THR A 243 2.96 19.72 -16.22
CA THR A 243 3.87 19.14 -15.24
C THR A 243 3.18 18.74 -13.95
N VAL A 244 3.71 17.68 -13.33
CA VAL A 244 3.41 17.26 -11.97
C VAL A 244 4.68 17.33 -11.13
N GLY A 245 4.65 18.11 -10.07
CA GLY A 245 5.72 18.24 -9.07
C GLY A 245 5.33 17.51 -7.79
N VAL A 246 6.25 16.69 -7.26
CA VAL A 246 6.03 15.96 -6.01
C VAL A 246 7.22 16.22 -5.08
N ASN A 247 6.93 16.46 -3.80
CA ASN A 247 7.90 16.56 -2.74
C ASN A 247 7.44 15.72 -1.55
N PHE A 248 8.28 14.76 -1.13
CA PHE A 248 8.06 13.95 0.06
C PHE A 248 9.27 14.10 0.98
N ASN A 249 9.03 14.61 2.19
CA ASN A 249 10.10 14.84 3.16
C ASN A 249 9.73 14.40 4.56
N MET A 250 10.75 14.14 5.36
CA MET A 250 10.61 13.90 6.78
C MET A 250 10.69 15.20 7.57
N THR A 251 9.88 15.33 8.61
CA THR A 251 9.90 16.51 9.51
C THR A 251 10.62 16.25 10.83
N VAL A 252 10.89 14.99 11.15
CA VAL A 252 11.63 14.57 12.35
C VAL A 252 12.69 13.51 12.01
N PRO A 253 13.76 13.40 12.81
CA PRO A 253 14.76 12.35 12.63
C PRO A 253 14.14 10.95 12.79
N VAL A 254 14.58 10.01 11.96
CA VAL A 254 14.10 8.62 11.96
C VAL A 254 15.25 7.64 11.88
N ASN A 255 15.04 6.45 12.44
CA ASN A 255 15.93 5.30 12.30
C ASN A 255 15.16 4.09 11.76
N ASN A 256 15.88 3.00 11.54
CA ASN A 256 15.29 1.74 11.11
C ASN A 256 14.51 1.85 9.78
N VAL A 257 14.91 2.77 8.88
CA VAL A 257 14.24 2.98 7.60
C VAL A 257 14.60 1.84 6.64
N VAL A 258 13.60 1.16 6.09
CA VAL A 258 13.77 0.13 5.05
C VAL A 258 13.57 0.74 3.66
N VAL A 259 12.50 1.52 3.50
CA VAL A 259 12.22 2.28 2.27
C VAL A 259 11.63 3.64 2.61
N PHE A 260 12.04 4.67 1.89
CA PHE A 260 11.43 5.99 1.91
C PHE A 260 11.49 6.62 0.51
N GLY A 261 10.34 6.84 -0.12
CA GLY A 261 10.32 7.31 -1.49
C GLY A 261 8.95 7.49 -2.10
N LEU A 262 8.90 7.40 -3.42
CA LEU A 262 7.74 7.60 -4.25
C LEU A 262 7.49 6.38 -5.11
N PHE A 263 6.21 6.08 -5.26
CA PHE A 263 5.69 5.01 -6.08
C PHE A 263 4.63 5.59 -7.02
N VAL A 264 4.64 5.17 -8.28
CA VAL A 264 3.72 5.67 -9.31
C VAL A 264 3.00 4.50 -9.98
N ARG A 265 1.69 4.66 -10.10
CA ARG A 265 0.80 3.77 -10.86
C ARG A 265 0.01 4.59 -11.87
N SER A 266 -0.10 4.07 -13.07
CA SER A 266 -1.04 4.53 -14.08
C SER A 266 -2.36 3.77 -13.91
N ALA A 267 -3.49 4.42 -14.19
CA ALA A 267 -4.73 3.68 -14.37
C ALA A 267 -4.56 2.70 -15.53
N ALA A 268 -5.16 1.51 -15.43
CA ALA A 268 -5.24 0.62 -16.57
C ALA A 268 -6.08 1.31 -17.66
N PRO A 269 -5.66 1.30 -18.95
CA PRO A 269 -6.45 1.90 -20.00
C PRO A 269 -7.80 1.19 -20.06
N ILE A 270 -8.87 1.95 -19.79
CA ILE A 270 -10.24 1.47 -19.95
C ILE A 270 -10.48 1.29 -21.45
N SER A 271 -10.16 0.11 -21.97
CA SER A 271 -10.44 -0.24 -23.36
C SER A 271 -11.93 -0.50 -23.49
N PHE A 272 -12.73 0.55 -23.70
CA PHE A 272 -14.07 0.39 -24.26
C PHE A 272 -13.91 -0.07 -25.71
N THR A 273 -13.84 -1.37 -25.91
CA THR A 273 -14.17 -1.94 -27.21
C THR A 273 -15.67 -1.72 -27.42
N LEU A 274 -16.06 -0.58 -27.99
CA LEU A 274 -17.37 -0.46 -28.62
C LEU A 274 -17.39 -1.50 -29.74
N SER A 275 -17.97 -2.68 -29.46
CA SER A 275 -18.35 -3.60 -30.51
C SER A 275 -19.34 -2.85 -31.40
N VAL A 276 -18.91 -2.47 -32.61
CA VAL A 276 -19.75 -1.83 -33.66
C VAL A 276 -20.81 -2.82 -34.20
N GLY A 277 -21.13 -3.89 -33.46
CA GLY A 277 -21.99 -5.01 -33.87
C GLY A 277 -23.49 -4.83 -33.59
N LEU A 278 -23.97 -3.64 -33.19
CA LEU A 278 -25.39 -3.42 -32.87
C LEU A 278 -26.09 -2.34 -33.70
N LEU A 279 -25.42 -1.77 -34.72
CA LEU A 279 -26.02 -0.78 -35.64
C LEU A 279 -26.51 -1.37 -36.98
N SER A 280 -26.32 -2.67 -37.23
CA SER A 280 -26.80 -3.33 -38.46
C SER A 280 -28.15 -4.06 -38.32
N MET A 281 -28.72 -4.17 -37.11
CA MET A 281 -29.99 -4.88 -36.86
C MET A 281 -31.25 -3.99 -36.88
N ILE A 282 -31.14 -2.69 -37.22
CA ILE A 282 -32.29 -1.77 -37.27
C ILE A 282 -32.75 -1.43 -38.71
N VAL A 283 -32.10 -1.95 -39.77
CA VAL A 283 -32.47 -1.61 -41.17
C VAL A 283 -33.24 -2.71 -41.92
N PHE A 284 -33.56 -3.86 -41.30
CA PHE A 284 -34.27 -4.96 -41.99
C PHE A 284 -35.70 -5.25 -41.50
N ILE A 285 -36.44 -4.24 -41.04
CA ILE A 285 -37.90 -4.36 -40.85
C ILE A 285 -38.62 -3.11 -41.37
N GLN A 286 -38.46 -2.78 -42.66
CA GLN A 286 -39.47 -2.07 -43.44
C GLN A 286 -39.38 -2.53 -44.89
N GLY A 287 -40.17 -3.54 -45.25
CA GLY A 287 -40.18 -4.05 -46.62
C GLY A 287 -40.99 -5.31 -46.87
N ILE A 288 -42.09 -5.55 -46.14
CA ILE A 288 -43.16 -6.48 -46.56
C ILE A 288 -44.50 -5.95 -46.02
N ALA A 289 -45.18 -5.13 -46.84
CA ALA A 289 -46.63 -5.02 -47.02
C ALA A 289 -46.89 -3.94 -48.06
#